data_AF-A0A415RYH2-F1
#
_entry.id   AF-A0A415RYH2-F1
#
_cell.length_a   1.000
_cell.length_b   1.000
_cell.length_c   1.000
_cell.angle_alpha   90.00
_cell.angle_beta   90.00
_cell.angle_gamma   90.00
#
_symmetry.space_group_name_H-M   'P 1'
#
loop_
_entity.id
_entity.type
_entity.pdbx_description
1 polymer ?
#
loop_
_entity_poly.entity_id
_entity_poly.type
_entity_poly.pdbx_seq_one_letter_code
_entity_poly.pdbx_strand_id
1 'polypeptide(L)'
;MRIKEVLKENGYTQQMLADKMNVSLSAVKQMVSAGSLTTSTLEKIASALNVPIWQLFVSPKEVQLKTDVLSLTCPHCGKSINIKID
;
A
#
# COMPACT_ATOMS: atom_id res chain seq x y z
N MET A 1 -5.50 -8.19 -5.11
CA MET A 1 -4.34 -7.38 -4.70
C MET A 1 -4.15 -6.22 -5.68
N ARG A 2 -3.56 -5.12 -5.25
CA ARG A 2 -3.40 -3.87 -6.02
C ARG A 2 -2.01 -3.71 -6.66
N ILE A 3 -1.26 -4.80 -6.82
CA ILE A 3 0.12 -4.78 -7.32
C ILE A 3 0.21 -4.09 -8.70
N LYS A 4 -0.78 -4.33 -9.58
CA LYS A 4 -0.85 -3.69 -10.91
C LYS A 4 -1.03 -2.17 -10.83
N GLU A 5 -1.81 -1.68 -9.87
CA GLU A 5 -2.02 -0.25 -9.66
C GLU A 5 -0.78 0.38 -9.02
N VAL A 6 -0.21 -0.25 -7.98
CA VAL A 6 1.02 0.22 -7.32
C VAL A 6 2.16 0.37 -8.33
N LEU A 7 2.31 -0.59 -9.25
CA LEU A 7 3.28 -0.49 -10.36
C LEU A 7 3.06 0.78 -11.19
N LYS A 8 1.82 1.03 -11.62
CA LYS A 8 1.47 2.21 -12.43
C LYS A 8 1.65 3.52 -11.67
N GLU A 9 1.20 3.59 -10.42
CA GLU A 9 1.29 4.79 -9.56
C GLU A 9 2.75 5.18 -9.29
N ASN A 10 3.63 4.19 -9.14
CA ASN A 10 5.06 4.41 -8.91
C ASN A 10 5.89 4.48 -10.21
N GLY A 11 5.25 4.46 -11.39
CA GLY A 11 5.95 4.54 -12.68
C GLY A 11 6.81 3.31 -13.02
N TYR A 12 6.57 2.18 -12.37
CA TYR A 12 7.26 0.92 -12.64
C TYR A 12 6.54 0.10 -13.71
N THR A 13 7.34 -0.50 -14.60
CA THR A 13 6.84 -1.51 -15.53
C THR A 13 6.96 -2.91 -14.93
N GLN A 14 6.18 -3.87 -15.44
CA GLN A 14 6.32 -5.28 -15.05
C GLN A 14 7.73 -5.83 -15.36
N GLN A 15 8.37 -5.30 -16.41
CA GLN A 15 9.74 -5.67 -16.76
C GLN A 15 10.73 -5.17 -15.73
N MET A 16 10.63 -3.89 -15.31
CA MET A 16 11.49 -3.35 -14.25
C MET A 16 11.35 -4.09 -12.92
N LEU A 17 10.13 -4.55 -12.58
CA LEU A 17 9.92 -5.39 -11.41
C LEU A 17 10.57 -6.76 -11.58
N ALA A 18 10.51 -7.35 -12.78
CA ALA A 18 11.17 -8.61 -13.10
C ALA A 18 12.70 -8.49 -12.96
N ASP A 19 13.27 -7.41 -13.50
CA ASP A 19 14.70 -7.08 -13.42
C ASP A 19 15.13 -6.89 -11.95
N LYS A 20 14.37 -6.11 -11.16
CA LYS A 20 14.66 -5.88 -9.73
C LYS A 20 14.56 -7.14 -8.87
N MET A 21 13.61 -8.02 -9.19
CA MET A 21 13.44 -9.29 -8.45
C MET A 21 14.31 -10.42 -9.01
N ASN A 22 15.06 -10.19 -10.09
CA ASN A 22 15.84 -11.19 -10.81
C ASN A 22 15.01 -12.44 -11.18
N VAL A 23 13.79 -12.22 -11.67
CA VAL A 23 12.85 -13.26 -12.10
C VAL A 23 12.40 -13.02 -13.52
N SER A 24 11.76 -14.01 -14.14
CA SER A 24 11.21 -13.86 -15.49
C SER A 24 9.97 -12.96 -15.52
N LEU A 25 9.75 -12.25 -16.64
CA LEU A 25 8.55 -11.45 -16.87
C LEU A 25 7.26 -12.29 -16.76
N SER A 26 7.31 -13.56 -17.17
CA SER A 26 6.19 -14.50 -17.02
C SER A 26 5.84 -14.72 -15.55
N ALA A 27 6.84 -14.90 -14.68
CA ALA A 27 6.62 -15.03 -13.25
C ALA A 27 5.97 -13.76 -12.67
N VAL A 28 6.44 -12.57 -13.06
CA VAL A 28 5.81 -11.30 -12.62
C VAL A 28 4.38 -11.18 -13.09
N LYS A 29 4.07 -11.52 -14.35
CA LYS A 29 2.68 -11.50 -14.86
C LYS A 29 1.77 -12.43 -14.07
N GLN A 30 2.26 -13.63 -13.74
CA GLN A 30 1.53 -14.56 -12.87
C GLN A 30 1.36 -13.96 -11.47
N MET A 31 2.39 -13.37 -10.87
CA MET A 31 2.30 -12.77 -9.55
C MET A 31 1.33 -11.60 -9.48
N VAL A 32 1.34 -10.72 -10.48
CA VAL A 32 0.44 -9.55 -10.57
C VAL A 32 -1.01 -9.96 -10.79
N SER A 33 -1.24 -11.10 -11.45
CA SER A 33 -2.59 -11.62 -11.75
C SER A 33 -3.08 -12.63 -10.70
N ALA A 34 -2.19 -13.13 -9.84
CA ALA A 34 -2.52 -14.11 -8.82
C ALA A 34 -3.45 -13.50 -7.76
N GLY A 35 -4.46 -14.27 -7.34
CA GLY A 35 -5.35 -13.89 -6.25
C GLY A 35 -4.68 -13.96 -4.87
N SER A 36 -3.64 -14.80 -4.73
CA SER A 36 -2.90 -15.03 -3.49
C SER A 36 -1.43 -15.34 -3.79
N LEU A 37 -0.53 -14.79 -2.98
CA LEU A 37 0.91 -15.00 -3.04
C LEU A 37 1.43 -15.41 -1.67
N THR A 38 2.59 -16.06 -1.64
CA THR A 38 3.30 -16.32 -0.39
C THR A 38 3.79 -15.00 0.22
N THR A 39 3.92 -14.97 1.54
CA THR A 39 4.43 -13.80 2.29
C THR A 39 5.81 -13.39 1.79
N SER A 40 6.71 -14.35 1.57
CA SER A 40 8.05 -14.09 1.02
C SER A 40 8.02 -13.41 -0.34
N THR A 41 7.09 -13.77 -1.23
CA THR A 41 6.95 -13.12 -2.53
C THR A 41 6.42 -11.69 -2.38
N LEU A 42 5.44 -11.47 -1.49
CA LEU A 42 4.93 -10.12 -1.19
C LEU A 42 6.03 -9.21 -0.63
N GLU A 43 6.85 -9.72 0.27
CA GLU A 43 8.00 -9.00 0.84
C GLU A 43 9.02 -8.61 -0.24
N LYS A 44 9.33 -9.52 -1.17
CA LYS A 44 10.23 -9.24 -2.29
C LYS A 44 9.67 -8.16 -3.21
N ILE A 45 8.38 -8.22 -3.53
CA ILE A 45 7.72 -7.21 -4.37
C ILE A 45 7.73 -5.85 -3.68
N ALA A 46 7.34 -5.81 -2.41
CA ALA A 46 7.34 -4.59 -1.59
C ALA A 46 8.74 -3.97 -1.52
N SER A 47 9.75 -4.80 -1.26
CA SER A 47 11.16 -4.38 -1.21
C SER A 47 11.68 -3.88 -2.55
N ALA A 48 11.35 -4.56 -3.66
CA ALA A 48 11.75 -4.16 -5.01
C ALA A 48 11.14 -2.81 -5.42
N LEU A 49 9.89 -2.57 -5.03
CA LEU A 49 9.15 -1.34 -5.27
C LEU A 49 9.43 -0.25 -4.22
N ASN A 50 10.18 -0.57 -3.16
CA ASN A 50 10.44 0.29 -2.01
C ASN A 50 9.16 0.86 -1.36
N VAL A 51 8.11 0.03 -1.28
CA VAL A 51 6.82 0.37 -0.65
C VAL A 51 6.55 -0.56 0.52
N PRO A 52 5.77 -0.14 1.53
CA PRO A 52 5.34 -1.05 2.57
C PRO A 52 4.36 -2.11 2.03
N ILE A 53 4.36 -3.30 2.63
CA ILE A 53 3.55 -4.46 2.19
C ILE A 53 2.05 -4.12 2.13
N TRP A 54 1.53 -3.36 3.09
CA TRP A 54 0.12 -2.97 3.12
C TRP A 54 -0.32 -2.21 1.87
N GLN A 55 0.60 -1.48 1.22
CA GLN A 55 0.31 -0.71 0.02
C GLN A 55 -0.03 -1.60 -1.18
N LEU A 56 0.37 -2.88 -1.15
CA LEU A 56 -0.03 -3.88 -2.15
C LEU A 56 -1.51 -4.28 -2.05
N PHE A 57 -2.19 -3.89 -0.96
CA PHE A 57 -3.59 -4.21 -0.69
C PHE A 57 -4.49 -2.97 -0.71
N VAL A 58 -3.99 -1.83 -0.25
CA VAL A 58 -4.75 -0.59 -0.05
C VAL A 58 -3.92 0.62 -0.47
N SER A 59 -4.56 1.64 -1.07
CA SER A 59 -3.83 2.84 -1.52
C SER A 59 -3.53 3.72 -0.31
N PRO A 60 -2.39 4.45 -0.30
CA PRO A 60 -2.12 5.44 0.74
C PRO A 60 -3.28 6.42 0.95
N LYS A 61 -4.04 6.73 -0.11
CA LYS A 61 -5.22 7.62 -0.03
C LYS A 61 -6.35 7.08 0.84
N GLU A 62 -6.53 5.76 0.89
CA GLU A 62 -7.54 5.11 1.73
C GLU A 62 -7.05 4.95 3.19
N VAL A 63 -5.73 4.86 3.38
CA VAL A 63 -5.09 4.76 4.71
C VAL A 63 -4.91 6.13 5.37
N GLN A 64 -4.86 7.21 4.57
CA GLN A 64 -4.90 8.56 5.11
C GLN A 64 -6.17 8.70 5.95
N LEU A 65 -5.96 8.67 7.28
CA LEU A 65 -6.92 9.10 8.27
C LEU A 65 -7.44 10.43 7.76
N LYS A 66 -8.70 10.47 7.33
CA LYS A 66 -9.37 11.72 6.96
C LYS A 66 -9.05 12.71 8.07
N THR A 67 -8.18 13.67 7.79
CA THR A 67 -7.65 14.58 8.82
C THR A 67 -8.77 15.46 9.38
N ASP A 68 -9.95 15.41 8.74
CA ASP A 68 -11.24 15.93 9.19
C ASP A 68 -11.95 15.14 10.31
N VAL A 69 -11.41 14.03 10.84
CA VAL A 69 -12.10 13.22 11.88
C VAL A 69 -11.30 12.88 13.13
N LEU A 70 -10.31 13.71 13.49
CA LEU A 70 -10.07 13.94 14.93
C LEU A 70 -11.16 14.85 15.51
N SER A 71 -12.44 14.53 15.25
CA SER A 71 -13.52 15.01 16.11
C SER A 71 -13.46 14.16 17.37
N LEU A 72 -12.53 14.49 18.25
CA LEU A 72 -12.48 13.92 19.59
C LEU A 72 -13.67 14.50 20.34
N THR A 73 -14.81 13.85 20.21
CA THR A 73 -16.05 14.29 20.84
C THR A 73 -16.10 13.71 22.24
N CYS A 74 -16.29 14.54 23.25
CA CYS A 74 -16.40 14.08 24.63
C CYS A 74 -17.63 13.16 24.79
N PRO A 75 -17.47 11.89 25.22
CA PRO A 75 -18.59 10.94 25.35
C PRO A 75 -19.56 11.32 26.48
N HIS A 76 -19.18 12.25 27.37
CA HIS A 76 -20.01 12.72 28.46
C HIS A 76 -20.89 13.94 28.09
N CYS A 77 -20.42 14.81 27.20
CA CYS A 77 -21.12 16.07 26.89
C CYS A 77 -21.27 16.40 25.40
N GLY A 78 -20.77 15.54 24.51
CA GLY A 78 -20.91 15.70 23.06
C GLY A 78 -20.08 16.84 22.45
N LYS A 79 -19.17 17.45 23.21
CA LYS A 79 -18.39 18.62 22.78
C LYS A 79 -17.08 18.22 22.11
N SER A 80 -16.71 18.90 21.04
CA SER A 80 -15.44 18.68 20.33
C SER A 80 -14.26 19.16 21.17
N ILE A 81 -13.25 18.31 21.33
CA ILE A 81 -12.04 18.59 22.10
C ILE A 81 -10.96 19.03 21.11
N ASN A 82 -10.49 20.27 21.25
CA ASN A 82 -9.39 20.81 20.47
C ASN A 82 -8.09 20.63 21.28
N ILE A 83 -7.17 19.79 20.79
CA ILE A 83 -5.85 19.63 21.40
C ILE A 83 -4.89 20.60 20.71
N LYS A 84 -4.31 21.53 21.48
CA LYS A 84 -3.16 22.33 21.04
C LYS A 84 -1.89 21.62 21.49
N ILE A 85 -0.93 21.47 20.58
CA ILE A 85 0.40 20.96 20.88
C ILE A 85 1.32 22.18 20.89
N ASP A 86 1.99 22.42 22.02
CA ASP A 86 3.04 23.43 22.20
C ASP A 86 4.41 22.76 22.03
#